data_AF-A0A9P8Q7U6-F1
#
_entry.id   AF-A0A9P8Q7U6-F1
#
_cell.length_a   1.000
_cell.length_b   1.000
_cell.length_c   1.000
_cell.angle_alpha   90.00
_cell.angle_beta   90.00
_cell.angle_gamma   90.00
#
_symmetry.space_group_name_H-M   'P 1'
#
loop_
_entity.id
_entity.type
_entity.pdbx_description
1 polymer ?
#
loop_
_entity_poly.entity_id
_entity_poly.type
_entity_poly.pdbx_seq_one_letter_code
_entity_poly.pdbx_strand_id
1 'polypeptide(L)'
;MQFSSILLSSLLATVAHSATIQGQVNFPYNITSKDVENTNIEIQQVGAKTSSNSLISSRVFLQSNSAFMFKDVKDGEYILSLDSIDFKFTPSKVKISVQQDQVKTYLYEVGSSYQQSKIAVHHPLQYRLSGKDPQRIYGAKPSNGLLDVEPIKTIVNSPLYLTMVVGLISLFLLPMIWEMIDPEVAAAAKKYREGNESNSTSTSTATAADDKEIEEDNAATEGNEKENVADEKRELIEEKKEQASKKSTLKNKKRKS
;
A
#
# COMPACT_ATOMS: atom_id res chain seq x y z
N MET A 1 -6.88 1.03 -73.38
CA MET A 1 -6.48 0.10 -72.30
C MET A 1 -5.40 0.75 -71.42
N GLN A 2 -5.73 1.74 -70.56
CA GLN A 2 -4.73 2.41 -69.69
C GLN A 2 -5.23 2.66 -68.25
N PHE A 3 -6.43 2.19 -67.88
CA PHE A 3 -7.01 2.45 -66.55
C PHE A 3 -6.56 1.46 -65.46
N SER A 4 -5.80 0.41 -65.79
CA SER A 4 -5.46 -0.65 -64.82
C SER A 4 -4.23 -0.35 -63.95
N SER A 5 -3.43 0.67 -64.28
CA SER A 5 -2.15 0.95 -63.59
C SER A 5 -2.27 1.93 -62.42
N ILE A 6 -3.37 2.68 -62.31
CA ILE A 6 -3.55 3.70 -61.26
C ILE A 6 -4.03 3.07 -59.94
N LEU A 7 -4.78 1.96 -60.00
CA LEU A 7 -5.27 1.28 -58.80
C LEU A 7 -4.20 0.48 -58.04
N LEU A 8 -3.09 0.10 -58.68
CA LEU A 8 -2.00 -0.62 -58.01
C LEU A 8 -1.07 0.33 -57.22
N SER A 9 -1.08 1.63 -57.53
CA SER A 9 -0.23 2.63 -56.86
C SER A 9 -0.86 3.20 -55.59
N SER A 10 -2.19 3.15 -55.44
CA SER A 10 -2.87 3.63 -54.22
C SER A 10 -2.86 2.63 -53.06
N LEU A 11 -2.48 1.37 -53.30
CA LEU A 11 -2.41 0.33 -52.26
C LEU A 11 -1.09 0.34 -51.47
N LEU A 12 -0.07 1.08 -51.93
CA LEU A 12 1.28 1.08 -51.34
C LEU A 12 1.50 2.14 -50.24
N ALA A 13 0.55 3.06 -50.00
CA ALA A 13 0.82 4.26 -49.19
C ALA A 13 0.18 4.29 -47.79
N THR A 14 -0.51 3.23 -47.35
CA THR A 14 -0.79 3.06 -45.90
C THR A 14 0.45 2.49 -45.21
N VAL A 15 1.52 3.29 -45.18
CA VAL A 15 2.61 3.07 -44.23
C VAL A 15 1.99 3.32 -42.86
N ALA A 16 1.69 2.24 -42.14
CA ALA A 16 1.24 2.33 -40.77
C ALA A 16 2.38 2.99 -39.98
N HIS A 17 2.19 4.23 -39.56
CA HIS A 17 3.13 4.92 -38.68
C HIS A 17 3.21 4.10 -37.39
N SER A 18 4.40 3.57 -37.13
CA SER A 18 4.69 2.73 -36.00
C SER A 18 5.95 3.27 -35.33
N ALA A 19 5.84 3.61 -34.06
CA ALA A 19 6.95 4.10 -33.28
C ALA A 19 7.62 2.95 -32.52
N THR A 20 8.90 3.14 -32.21
CA THR A 20 9.63 2.22 -31.34
C THR A 20 9.81 2.86 -29.97
N ILE A 21 9.31 2.21 -28.92
CA ILE A 21 9.52 2.65 -27.53
C ILE A 21 10.63 1.79 -26.94
N GLN A 22 11.75 2.43 -26.64
CA GLN A 22 12.92 1.82 -26.02
C GLN A 22 13.27 2.43 -24.66
N GLY A 23 13.88 1.62 -23.81
CA GLY A 23 14.42 2.05 -22.53
C GLY A 23 15.45 1.09 -21.98
N GLN A 24 16.09 1.52 -20.90
CA GLN A 24 17.12 0.75 -20.21
C GLN A 24 16.89 0.83 -18.70
N VAL A 25 17.16 -0.27 -18.02
CA VAL A 25 17.15 -0.38 -16.56
C VAL A 25 18.59 -0.41 -16.07
N ASN A 26 18.96 0.55 -15.22
CA ASN A 26 20.32 0.64 -14.70
C ASN A 26 20.42 -0.15 -13.37
N PHE A 27 21.08 -1.30 -13.44
CA PHE A 27 21.46 -2.09 -12.27
C PHE A 27 22.91 -1.78 -11.89
N PRO A 28 23.24 -1.70 -10.58
CA PRO A 28 24.61 -1.48 -10.11
C PRO A 28 25.49 -2.74 -10.22
N TYR A 29 24.96 -3.83 -10.77
CA TYR A 29 25.61 -5.12 -10.94
C TYR A 29 25.19 -5.77 -12.26
N ASN A 30 25.84 -6.87 -12.63
CA ASN A 30 25.53 -7.61 -13.84
C ASN A 30 24.19 -8.34 -13.71
N ILE A 31 23.26 -8.03 -14.61
CA ILE A 31 21.94 -8.63 -14.64
C ILE A 31 22.01 -10.16 -14.73
N THR A 32 21.21 -10.84 -13.91
CA THR A 32 21.06 -12.29 -13.90
C THR A 32 19.76 -12.71 -14.60
N SER A 33 19.64 -13.98 -15.00
CA SER A 33 18.39 -14.52 -15.56
C SER A 33 17.20 -14.34 -14.59
N LYS A 34 17.46 -14.41 -13.28
CA LYS A 34 16.45 -14.18 -12.26
C LYS A 34 15.92 -12.74 -12.28
N ASP A 35 16.79 -11.75 -12.45
CA ASP A 35 16.38 -10.34 -12.55
C ASP A 35 15.49 -10.11 -13.79
N VAL A 36 15.79 -10.80 -14.91
CA VAL A 36 14.99 -10.75 -16.13
C VAL A 36 13.61 -11.37 -15.93
N GLU A 37 13.54 -12.56 -15.33
CA GLU A 37 12.27 -13.26 -15.07
C GLU A 37 11.38 -12.53 -14.05
N ASN A 38 12.00 -11.91 -13.05
CA ASN A 38 11.30 -11.20 -11.98
C ASN A 38 10.92 -9.76 -12.35
N THR A 39 11.31 -9.26 -13.53
CA THR A 39 11.01 -7.90 -13.99
C THR A 39 9.99 -7.95 -15.13
N ASN A 40 8.81 -7.40 -14.88
CA ASN A 40 7.73 -7.26 -15.84
C ASN A 40 7.70 -5.84 -16.44
N ILE A 41 7.68 -5.74 -17.77
CA ILE A 41 7.59 -4.48 -18.50
C ILE A 41 6.39 -4.55 -19.43
N GLU A 42 5.39 -3.72 -19.15
CA GLU A 42 4.09 -3.78 -19.82
C GLU A 42 3.67 -2.38 -20.27
N ILE A 43 3.17 -2.29 -21.50
CA ILE A 43 2.56 -1.09 -22.06
C ILE A 43 1.07 -1.32 -22.22
N GLN A 44 0.25 -0.41 -21.69
CA GLN A 44 -1.20 -0.46 -21.77
C GLN A 44 -1.73 0.80 -22.46
N GLN A 45 -2.55 0.64 -23.49
CA GLN A 45 -3.21 1.76 -24.16
C GLN A 45 -4.30 2.37 -23.27
N VAL A 46 -4.33 3.70 -23.19
CA VAL A 46 -5.29 4.48 -22.40
C VAL A 46 -6.11 5.38 -23.32
N GLY A 47 -7.42 5.48 -23.07
CA GLY A 47 -8.29 6.45 -23.74
C GLY A 47 -8.75 6.08 -25.16
N ALA A 48 -8.16 5.07 -25.80
CA ALA A 48 -8.67 4.57 -27.07
C ALA A 48 -9.99 3.80 -26.85
N LYS A 49 -11.11 4.42 -27.25
CA LYS A 49 -12.36 3.69 -27.51
C LYS A 49 -12.17 2.88 -28.80
N THR A 50 -11.40 1.81 -28.73
CA THR A 50 -11.42 0.82 -29.81
C THR A 50 -12.83 0.25 -29.89
N SER A 51 -13.35 0.11 -31.11
CA SER A 51 -14.65 -0.49 -31.39
C SER A 51 -14.74 -1.94 -30.87
N SER A 52 -13.60 -2.61 -30.70
CA SER A 52 -13.45 -3.75 -29.82
C SER A 52 -13.10 -3.25 -28.41
N ASN A 53 -13.94 -3.53 -27.43
CA ASN A 53 -13.75 -3.21 -26.00
C ASN A 53 -12.49 -3.84 -25.34
N SER A 54 -11.52 -4.31 -26.14
CA SER A 54 -10.26 -4.89 -25.70
C SER A 54 -9.22 -3.78 -25.51
N LEU A 55 -8.81 -3.56 -24.26
CA LEU A 55 -7.59 -2.80 -23.95
C LEU A 55 -6.40 -3.46 -24.67
N ILE A 56 -5.66 -2.68 -25.47
CA ILE A 56 -4.42 -3.15 -26.06
C ILE A 56 -3.35 -3.11 -24.96
N SER A 57 -2.89 -4.29 -24.54
CA SER A 57 -1.72 -4.45 -23.67
C SER A 57 -0.67 -5.29 -24.41
N SER A 58 0.58 -4.92 -24.24
CA SER A 58 1.74 -5.68 -24.72
C SER A 58 2.80 -5.77 -23.64
N ARG A 59 3.49 -6.90 -23.59
CA ARG A 59 4.53 -7.18 -22.60
C ARG A 59 5.83 -7.51 -23.30
N VAL A 60 6.92 -6.99 -22.76
CA VAL A 60 8.28 -7.33 -23.19
C VAL A 60 9.11 -7.73 -21.99
N PHE A 61 10.13 -8.54 -22.26
CA PHE A 61 11.12 -8.93 -21.27
C PHE A 61 12.37 -8.08 -21.42
N LEU A 62 13.11 -7.99 -20.32
CA LEU A 62 14.39 -7.32 -20.28
C LEU A 62 15.44 -8.14 -21.05
N GLN A 63 16.27 -7.48 -21.84
CA GLN A 63 17.38 -8.10 -22.55
C GLN A 63 18.60 -8.25 -21.64
N SER A 64 19.60 -9.02 -22.09
CA SER A 64 20.85 -9.25 -21.35
C SER A 64 21.69 -7.99 -21.10
N ASN A 65 21.47 -6.91 -21.87
CA ASN A 65 22.07 -5.59 -21.68
C ASN A 65 21.21 -4.64 -20.82
N SER A 66 20.20 -5.20 -20.14
CA SER A 66 19.20 -4.46 -19.36
C SER A 66 18.37 -3.47 -20.18
N ALA A 67 18.27 -3.65 -21.50
CA ALA A 67 17.41 -2.86 -22.38
C ALA A 67 16.07 -3.56 -22.65
N PHE A 68 15.06 -2.79 -23.01
CA PHE A 68 13.77 -3.30 -23.48
C PHE A 68 13.29 -2.45 -24.65
N MET A 69 12.49 -3.07 -25.52
CA MET A 69 12.02 -2.41 -26.74
C MET A 69 10.65 -2.94 -27.15
N PHE A 70 9.68 -2.04 -27.29
CA PHE A 70 8.42 -2.28 -27.96
C PHE A 70 8.53 -1.80 -29.40
N LYS A 71 8.35 -2.73 -30.34
CA LYS A 71 8.30 -2.44 -31.78
C LYS A 71 6.86 -2.22 -32.21
N ASP A 72 6.70 -1.49 -33.30
CA ASP A 72 5.43 -1.32 -34.00
C ASP A 72 4.30 -0.74 -33.13
N VAL A 73 4.65 0.20 -32.25
CA VAL A 73 3.66 0.87 -31.38
C VAL A 73 2.90 1.89 -32.20
N LYS A 74 1.59 1.70 -32.32
CA LYS A 74 0.70 2.59 -33.06
C LYS A 74 0.60 3.96 -32.38
N ASP A 75 0.16 4.96 -33.14
CA ASP A 75 -0.20 6.27 -32.59
C ASP A 75 -1.28 6.13 -31.50
N GLY A 76 -1.06 6.83 -30.38
CA GLY A 76 -1.95 6.72 -29.23
C GLY A 76 -1.31 7.15 -27.92
N GLU A 77 -2.08 6.94 -26.86
CA GLU A 77 -1.73 7.28 -25.50
C GLU A 77 -1.60 5.99 -24.69
N TYR A 78 -0.50 5.84 -23.95
CA TYR A 78 -0.12 4.61 -23.28
C TYR A 78 0.42 4.89 -21.87
N ILE A 79 0.27 3.90 -20.99
CA ILE A 79 1.01 3.82 -19.72
C ILE A 79 1.99 2.67 -19.84
N LEU A 80 3.27 2.98 -19.66
CA LEU A 80 4.32 2.00 -19.49
C LEU A 80 4.51 1.77 -17.98
N SER A 81 4.30 0.54 -17.54
CA SER A 81 4.58 0.08 -16.19
C SER A 81 5.81 -0.83 -16.17
N LEU A 82 6.74 -0.52 -15.29
CA LEU A 82 7.92 -1.33 -15.02
C LEU A 82 7.88 -1.76 -13.55
N ASP A 83 7.63 -3.05 -13.34
CA ASP A 83 7.47 -3.65 -12.03
C ASP A 83 8.42 -4.83 -11.88
N SER A 84 9.07 -4.95 -10.72
CA SER A 84 9.83 -6.15 -10.36
C SER A 84 9.37 -6.66 -9.02
N ILE A 85 9.49 -7.98 -8.87
CA ILE A 85 9.36 -8.64 -7.58
C ILE A 85 10.49 -8.14 -6.68
N ASP A 86 11.74 -8.28 -7.08
CA ASP A 86 12.85 -8.03 -6.17
C ASP A 86 13.20 -6.54 -6.00
N PHE A 87 12.77 -5.66 -6.92
CA PHE A 87 13.24 -4.28 -6.97
C PHE A 87 12.14 -3.21 -7.02
N LYS A 88 12.47 -2.02 -6.51
CA LYS A 88 11.70 -0.79 -6.67
C LYS A 88 12.41 0.11 -7.67
N PHE A 89 11.71 0.54 -8.71
CA PHE A 89 12.25 1.44 -9.73
C PHE A 89 11.65 2.84 -9.64
N THR A 90 12.42 3.82 -10.09
CA THR A 90 12.01 5.22 -10.20
C THR A 90 12.35 5.74 -11.60
N PRO A 91 11.35 6.17 -12.39
CA PRO A 91 9.91 6.06 -12.13
C PRO A 91 9.42 4.60 -12.23
N SER A 92 8.26 4.27 -11.62
CA SER A 92 7.61 2.95 -11.83
C SER A 92 6.67 2.98 -13.05
N LYS A 93 5.99 4.12 -13.26
CA LYS A 93 5.05 4.31 -14.37
C LYS A 93 5.37 5.58 -15.15
N VAL A 94 5.25 5.49 -16.47
CA VAL A 94 5.48 6.59 -17.40
C VAL A 94 4.32 6.66 -18.38
N LYS A 95 3.77 7.86 -18.56
CA LYS A 95 2.80 8.15 -19.62
C LYS A 95 3.56 8.37 -20.92
N ILE A 96 3.11 7.72 -21.99
CA ILE A 96 3.71 7.81 -23.31
C ILE A 96 2.64 8.28 -24.28
N SER A 97 2.94 9.32 -25.05
CA SER A 97 2.12 9.81 -26.16
C SER A 97 2.90 9.62 -27.45
N VAL A 98 2.36 8.79 -28.33
CA VAL A 98 2.90 8.51 -29.66
C VAL A 98 2.05 9.25 -30.68
N GLN A 99 2.66 10.19 -31.41
CA GLN A 99 2.00 10.96 -32.47
C GLN A 99 2.95 11.07 -33.66
N GLN A 100 2.57 10.54 -34.82
CA GLN A 100 3.34 10.70 -36.06
C GLN A 100 4.82 10.31 -35.89
N ASP A 101 5.08 9.15 -35.28
CA ASP A 101 6.43 8.64 -34.97
C ASP A 101 7.22 9.43 -33.88
N GLN A 102 6.64 10.50 -33.32
CA GLN A 102 7.21 11.19 -32.17
C GLN A 102 6.74 10.55 -30.86
N VAL A 103 7.71 10.12 -30.05
CA VAL A 103 7.47 9.55 -28.70
C VAL A 103 7.70 10.64 -27.65
N LYS A 104 6.62 11.12 -27.03
CA LYS A 104 6.67 12.05 -25.89
C LYS A 104 6.39 11.29 -24.60
N THR A 105 7.24 11.46 -23.60
CA THR A 105 7.12 10.74 -22.33
C THR A 105 6.97 11.69 -21.16
N TYR A 106 6.09 11.34 -20.22
CA TYR A 106 5.76 12.14 -19.04
C TYR A 106 5.71 11.25 -17.80
N LEU A 107 6.09 11.80 -16.65
CA LEU A 107 5.98 11.09 -15.37
C LEU A 107 4.50 10.86 -15.03
N TYR A 108 4.16 9.60 -14.69
CA TYR A 108 2.83 9.25 -14.23
C TYR A 108 2.84 9.01 -12.72
N GLU A 109 2.25 9.92 -11.97
CA GLU A 109 2.13 9.81 -10.51
C GLU A 109 0.92 8.95 -10.15
N VAL A 110 1.12 8.00 -9.25
CA VAL A 110 0.03 7.11 -8.79
C VAL A 110 -1.01 7.95 -8.06
N GLY A 111 -2.28 7.82 -8.45
CA GLY A 111 -3.39 8.61 -7.89
C GLY A 111 -3.64 9.94 -8.59
N SER A 112 -2.75 10.37 -9.50
CA SER A 112 -2.99 11.55 -10.32
C SER A 112 -3.93 11.26 -11.49
N SER A 113 -4.68 12.28 -11.93
CA SER A 113 -5.47 12.18 -13.15
C SER A 113 -4.55 12.03 -14.36
N TYR A 114 -4.91 11.13 -15.28
CA TYR A 114 -4.14 10.82 -16.47
C TYR A 114 -3.83 12.04 -17.37
N GLN A 115 -4.66 13.09 -17.30
CA GLN A 115 -4.47 14.31 -18.09
C GLN A 115 -3.49 15.31 -17.44
N GLN A 116 -3.10 15.11 -16.19
CA GLN A 116 -2.35 16.11 -15.41
C GLN A 116 -0.84 15.88 -15.35
N SER A 117 -0.31 14.83 -15.99
CA SER A 117 1.14 14.59 -16.08
C SER A 117 1.84 15.70 -16.87
N LYS A 118 2.53 16.61 -16.16
CA LYS A 118 3.26 17.76 -16.76
C LYS A 118 4.77 17.56 -16.85
N ILE A 119 5.34 16.67 -16.04
CA ILE A 119 6.79 16.50 -15.95
C ILE A 119 7.26 15.64 -17.12
N ALA A 120 7.91 16.25 -18.10
CA ALA A 120 8.48 15.54 -19.23
C ALA A 120 9.67 14.67 -18.78
N VAL A 121 9.72 13.45 -19.28
CA VAL A 121 10.83 12.50 -19.10
C VAL A 121 11.55 12.37 -20.43
N HIS A 122 12.87 12.19 -20.42
CA HIS A 122 13.66 12.02 -21.64
C HIS A 122 13.47 10.61 -22.24
N HIS A 123 13.44 10.52 -23.57
CA HIS A 123 13.42 9.28 -24.34
C HIS A 123 14.77 9.09 -25.08
N PRO A 124 15.47 7.93 -25.02
CA PRO A 124 15.07 6.64 -24.44
C PRO A 124 14.90 6.69 -22.92
N LEU A 125 13.99 5.86 -22.41
CA LEU A 125 13.66 5.85 -20.99
C LEU A 125 14.79 5.24 -20.16
N GLN A 126 15.11 5.87 -19.03
CA GLN A 126 16.17 5.44 -18.12
C GLN A 126 15.58 5.16 -16.74
N TYR A 127 15.51 3.89 -16.37
CA TYR A 127 15.00 3.46 -15.07
C TYR A 127 16.16 3.26 -14.10
N ARG A 128 16.01 3.83 -12.91
CA ARG A 128 16.98 3.65 -11.81
C ARG A 128 16.29 2.94 -10.65
N LEU A 129 17.07 2.23 -9.87
CA LEU A 129 16.61 1.67 -8.60
C LEU A 129 16.27 2.80 -7.62
N SER A 130 15.25 2.57 -6.79
CA SER A 130 14.72 3.57 -5.86
C SER A 130 15.62 3.70 -4.62
N GLY A 131 16.33 4.81 -4.53
CA GLY A 131 16.88 5.38 -3.29
C GLY A 131 17.56 4.39 -2.31
N LYS A 132 17.31 4.63 -1.01
CA LYS A 132 17.98 3.95 0.11
C LYS A 132 17.69 2.45 0.19
N ASP A 133 16.51 2.03 -0.27
CA ASP A 133 16.03 0.64 -0.20
C ASP A 133 15.58 0.16 -1.59
N PRO A 134 16.54 -0.15 -2.48
CA PRO A 134 16.23 -0.54 -3.85
C PRO A 134 15.55 -1.92 -3.94
N GLN A 135 15.75 -2.77 -2.93
CA GLN A 135 15.19 -4.12 -2.86
C GLN A 135 13.82 -4.13 -2.17
N ARG A 136 12.89 -4.91 -2.72
CA ARG A 136 11.63 -5.24 -2.05
C ARG A 136 11.87 -6.37 -1.07
N ILE A 137 11.65 -6.09 0.22
CA ILE A 137 11.74 -7.10 1.27
C ILE A 137 10.35 -7.68 1.46
N TYR A 138 10.14 -8.92 1.00
CA TYR A 138 8.91 -9.66 1.24
C TYR A 138 9.02 -10.45 2.54
N GLY A 139 8.18 -10.10 3.51
CA GLY A 139 8.24 -10.62 4.86
C GLY A 139 9.17 -9.77 5.73
N ALA A 140 8.65 -9.29 6.86
CA ALA A 140 9.52 -8.82 7.92
C ALA A 140 10.42 -9.99 8.30
N LYS A 141 11.74 -9.79 8.31
CA LYS A 141 12.62 -10.77 8.95
C LYS A 141 12.09 -10.94 10.37
N PRO A 142 11.76 -12.16 10.82
CA PRO A 142 11.37 -12.36 12.20
C PRO A 142 12.45 -11.73 13.08
N SER A 143 12.02 -10.90 14.03
CA SER A 143 12.89 -10.31 15.03
C SER A 143 13.57 -11.44 15.79
N ASN A 144 14.81 -11.77 15.43
CA ASN A 144 15.54 -12.86 16.07
C ASN A 144 16.03 -12.47 17.48
N GLY A 145 15.91 -11.19 17.86
CA GLY A 145 16.20 -10.71 19.20
C GLY A 145 14.93 -10.56 20.04
N LEU A 146 15.00 -10.98 21.32
CA LEU A 146 13.94 -10.73 22.31
C LEU A 146 13.58 -9.24 22.42
N LEU A 147 14.53 -8.33 22.12
CA LEU A 147 14.32 -6.88 22.14
C LEU A 147 13.76 -6.30 20.83
N ASP A 148 13.80 -7.07 19.73
CA ASP A 148 13.35 -6.61 18.41
C ASP A 148 11.85 -6.87 18.17
N VAL A 149 11.14 -7.48 19.13
CA VAL A 149 9.68 -7.59 19.07
C VAL A 149 9.07 -6.19 19.11
N GLU A 150 8.11 -5.92 18.23
CA GLU A 150 7.51 -4.58 18.05
C GLU A 150 7.07 -3.90 19.36
N PRO A 151 6.45 -4.60 20.34
CA PRO A 151 6.06 -3.98 21.60
C PRO A 151 7.27 -3.50 22.43
N ILE A 152 8.30 -4.33 22.56
CA ILE A 152 9.50 -4.00 23.35
C ILE A 152 10.31 -2.92 22.63
N LYS A 153 10.45 -3.02 21.31
CA LYS A 153 11.12 -2.01 20.49
C LYS A 153 10.45 -0.65 20.61
N THR A 154 9.11 -0.61 20.66
CA THR A 154 8.35 0.63 20.86
C THR A 154 8.62 1.24 22.25
N ILE A 155 8.74 0.41 23.28
CA ILE A 155 9.07 0.86 24.64
C ILE A 155 10.51 1.40 24.70
N VAL A 156 11.48 0.71 24.12
CA VAL A 156 12.90 1.07 24.19
C VAL A 156 13.23 2.30 23.36
N ASN A 157 12.61 2.45 22.17
CA ASN A 157 12.93 3.52 21.24
C ASN A 157 12.17 4.83 21.52
N SER A 158 11.15 4.79 22.38
CA SER A 158 10.38 5.97 22.78
C SER A 158 10.75 6.40 24.21
N PRO A 159 11.36 7.57 24.40
CA PRO A 159 11.74 8.06 25.73
C PRO A 159 10.56 8.10 26.71
N LEU A 160 9.37 8.43 26.22
CA LEU A 160 8.16 8.53 27.04
C LEU A 160 7.73 7.15 27.58
N TYR A 161 7.62 6.14 26.72
CA TYR A 161 7.26 4.79 27.17
C TYR A 161 8.34 4.18 28.08
N LEU A 162 9.62 4.44 27.79
CA LEU A 162 10.71 4.01 28.63
C LEU A 162 10.61 4.59 30.05
N THR A 163 10.37 5.90 30.18
CA THR A 163 10.21 6.55 31.50
C THR A 163 9.01 6.01 32.27
N MET A 164 7.90 5.72 31.59
CA MET A 164 6.72 5.11 32.20
C MET A 164 7.01 3.71 32.75
N VAL A 165 7.66 2.86 31.95
CA VAL A 165 8.00 1.49 32.38
C VAL A 165 9.03 1.51 33.52
N VAL A 166 10.04 2.36 33.44
CA VAL A 166 11.02 2.54 34.53
C VAL A 166 10.33 3.06 35.80
N GLY A 167 9.40 3.99 35.69
CA GLY A 167 8.61 4.50 36.81
C GLY A 167 7.77 3.40 37.48
N LEU A 168 7.09 2.57 36.70
CA LEU A 168 6.36 1.41 37.20
C LEU A 168 7.27 0.42 37.92
N ILE A 169 8.39 0.04 37.30
CA ILE A 169 9.38 -0.86 37.93
C ILE A 169 9.91 -0.27 39.23
N SER A 170 10.19 1.04 39.27
CA SER A 170 10.68 1.73 40.47
C SER A 170 9.66 1.71 41.61
N LEU A 171 8.37 1.85 41.30
CA LEU A 171 7.29 1.81 42.30
C LEU A 171 7.14 0.42 42.92
N PHE A 172 7.41 -0.64 42.16
CA PHE A 172 7.46 -2.02 42.66
C PHE A 172 8.74 -2.34 43.44
N LEU A 173 9.89 -1.79 43.05
CA LEU A 173 11.18 -2.06 43.70
C LEU A 173 11.41 -1.23 44.97
N LEU A 174 10.76 -0.07 45.10
CA LEU A 174 10.88 0.82 46.26
C LEU A 174 10.73 0.12 47.64
N PRO A 175 9.68 -0.68 47.91
CA PRO A 175 9.54 -1.36 49.20
C PRO A 175 10.67 -2.35 49.47
N MET A 176 11.13 -3.07 48.44
CA MET A 176 12.22 -4.04 48.58
C MET A 176 13.57 -3.37 48.87
N ILE A 177 13.82 -2.22 48.24
CA ILE A 177 15.03 -1.42 48.49
C ILE A 177 14.98 -0.82 49.90
N TRP A 178 13.81 -0.34 50.36
CA TRP A 178 13.63 0.17 51.72
C TRP A 178 13.92 -0.87 52.79
N GLU A 179 13.48 -2.12 52.60
CA GLU A 179 13.76 -3.23 53.52
C GLU A 179 15.25 -3.60 53.58
N MET A 180 16.01 -3.42 52.49
CA MET A 180 17.45 -3.71 52.46
C MET A 180 18.31 -2.59 53.06
N ILE A 181 17.85 -1.34 53.04
CA ILE A 181 18.62 -0.20 53.54
C ILE A 181 18.57 -0.13 55.07
N ASP A 182 17.48 -0.56 55.71
CA ASP A 182 17.34 -0.54 57.17
C ASP A 182 16.66 -1.80 57.73
N PRO A 183 17.44 -2.87 58.03
CA PRO A 183 16.89 -4.10 58.55
C PRO A 183 16.28 -3.95 59.95
N GLU A 184 16.64 -2.91 60.71
CA GLU A 184 16.07 -2.67 62.04
C GLU A 184 14.63 -2.14 61.94
N VAL A 185 14.37 -1.25 60.98
CA VAL A 185 13.01 -0.74 60.71
C VAL A 185 12.11 -1.83 60.11
N ALA A 186 12.65 -2.71 59.26
CA ALA A 186 11.91 -3.86 58.74
C ALA A 186 11.50 -4.85 59.85
N ALA A 187 12.40 -5.11 60.81
CA ALA A 187 12.09 -5.94 61.97
C ALA A 187 11.03 -5.30 62.88
N ALA A 188 11.04 -3.96 63.03
CA ALA A 188 10.02 -3.24 63.76
C ALA A 188 8.65 -3.29 63.07
N ALA A 189 8.58 -3.01 61.76
CA ALA A 189 7.34 -3.04 60.99
C ALA A 189 6.68 -4.44 60.95
N LYS A 190 7.49 -5.50 60.90
CA LYS A 190 6.99 -6.89 60.99
C LYS A 190 6.34 -7.18 62.34
N LYS A 191 6.93 -6.72 63.45
CA LYS A 191 6.34 -6.84 64.79
C LYS A 191 5.00 -6.09 64.91
N TYR A 192 4.83 -4.97 64.21
CA TYR A 192 3.56 -4.24 64.17
C TYR A 192 2.48 -4.92 63.31
N ARG A 193 2.83 -5.58 62.19
CA ARG A 193 1.86 -6.35 61.38
C ARG A 193 1.40 -7.62 62.09
N GLU A 194 2.31 -8.35 62.74
CA GLU A 194 1.98 -9.55 63.52
C GLU A 194 1.10 -9.23 64.75
N GLY A 195 1.21 -8.02 65.31
CA GLY A 195 0.32 -7.57 66.40
C GLY A 195 -1.10 -7.20 65.96
N ASN A 196 -1.34 -6.96 64.67
CA ASN A 196 -2.63 -6.48 64.16
C ASN A 196 -3.47 -7.56 63.45
N GLU A 197 -2.87 -8.70 63.06
CA GLU A 197 -3.61 -9.84 62.49
C GLU A 197 -4.37 -10.68 63.53
N SER A 198 -4.06 -10.54 64.82
CA SER A 198 -4.76 -11.25 65.90
C SER A 198 -6.15 -10.71 66.24
N ASN A 199 -6.65 -9.66 65.58
CA ASN A 199 -7.93 -9.00 65.91
C ASN A 199 -8.98 -8.92 64.78
N SER A 200 -8.78 -9.58 63.64
CA SER A 200 -9.78 -9.60 62.56
C SER A 200 -10.15 -11.01 62.12
N THR A 201 -10.77 -11.78 63.02
CA THR A 201 -11.66 -12.89 62.66
C THR A 201 -13.05 -12.59 63.20
N SER A 202 -13.89 -11.93 62.40
CA SER A 202 -15.36 -12.14 62.32
C SER A 202 -16.06 -10.99 61.58
N THR A 203 -17.11 -11.35 60.82
CA THR A 203 -18.19 -10.49 60.28
C THR A 203 -17.80 -9.66 59.04
N SER A 204 -18.48 -9.68 57.88
CA SER A 204 -19.78 -10.23 57.52
C SER A 204 -19.96 -10.26 56.00
N THR A 205 -20.73 -11.24 55.55
CA THR A 205 -21.42 -11.38 54.26
C THR A 205 -22.36 -10.22 53.90
N ALA A 206 -22.41 -9.93 52.60
CA ALA A 206 -23.57 -9.52 51.76
C ALA A 206 -24.40 -8.28 52.14
N THR A 207 -24.48 -7.31 51.21
CA THR A 207 -25.77 -6.74 50.79
C THR A 207 -25.70 -6.18 49.37
N ALA A 208 -26.66 -6.62 48.55
CA ALA A 208 -26.96 -6.16 47.20
C ALA A 208 -28.13 -5.16 47.25
N ALA A 209 -28.22 -4.29 46.22
CA ALA A 209 -29.28 -3.30 45.94
C ALA A 209 -29.38 -2.16 46.99
N ASP A 210 -29.75 -0.91 46.69
CA ASP A 210 -30.57 -0.37 45.62
C ASP A 210 -30.37 1.17 45.53
N ASP A 211 -30.70 1.72 44.36
CA ASP A 211 -31.13 3.08 44.01
C ASP A 211 -30.71 4.34 44.81
N LYS A 212 -30.19 5.33 44.05
CA LYS A 212 -30.70 6.71 44.12
C LYS A 212 -30.36 7.55 42.89
N GLU A 213 -31.43 8.00 42.24
CA GLU A 213 -31.52 9.14 41.32
C GLU A 213 -30.88 10.41 41.90
N ILE A 214 -30.10 11.11 41.08
CA ILE A 214 -29.91 12.56 41.16
C ILE A 214 -29.91 13.09 39.72
N GLU A 215 -30.98 13.82 39.38
CA GLU A 215 -30.99 14.86 38.36
C GLU A 215 -29.99 15.95 38.75
N GLU A 216 -29.15 16.42 37.81
CA GLU A 216 -28.96 17.86 37.66
C GLU A 216 -28.40 18.21 36.28
N ASP A 217 -29.03 19.25 35.73
CA ASP A 217 -28.77 19.93 34.48
C ASP A 217 -27.31 20.38 34.32
N ASN A 218 -26.77 20.23 33.11
CA ASN A 218 -26.04 21.34 32.49
C ASN A 218 -25.96 21.20 30.98
N ALA A 219 -26.34 22.31 30.34
CA ALA A 219 -26.45 22.50 28.91
C ALA A 219 -25.10 22.80 28.25
N ALA A 220 -25.12 22.53 26.94
CA ALA A 220 -24.47 23.29 25.87
C ALA A 220 -23.13 22.78 25.31
N THR A 221 -23.24 22.44 24.02
CA THR A 221 -22.31 22.73 22.92
C THR A 221 -21.44 21.56 22.46
N GLU A 222 -21.91 20.87 21.42
CA GLU A 222 -21.18 20.29 20.27
C GLU A 222 -22.19 19.39 19.54
N GLY A 223 -22.63 19.68 18.32
CA GLY A 223 -21.81 19.79 17.14
C GLY A 223 -22.29 18.70 16.17
N ASN A 224 -23.11 19.12 15.20
CA ASN A 224 -23.70 18.28 14.13
C ASN A 224 -22.66 17.39 13.44
N GLU A 225 -22.72 16.07 13.62
CA GLU A 225 -21.95 15.14 12.76
C GLU A 225 -22.48 13.69 12.73
N LYS A 226 -23.80 13.46 12.76
CA LYS A 226 -24.35 12.08 12.70
C LYS A 226 -25.51 11.84 11.73
N GLU A 227 -25.81 12.76 10.83
CA GLU A 227 -26.89 12.56 9.84
C GLU A 227 -26.39 12.21 8.42
N ASN A 228 -25.10 11.91 8.23
CA ASN A 228 -24.55 11.63 6.88
C ASN A 228 -24.04 10.19 6.67
N VAL A 229 -24.17 9.30 7.65
CA VAL A 229 -23.65 7.91 7.57
C VAL A 229 -24.74 6.88 7.25
N ALA A 230 -26.02 7.27 7.31
CA ALA A 230 -27.14 6.37 7.02
C ALA A 230 -27.43 6.27 5.51
N ASP A 231 -27.21 7.33 4.74
CA ASP A 231 -27.52 7.36 3.31
C ASP A 231 -26.40 6.76 2.44
N GLU A 232 -25.12 6.93 2.82
CA GLU A 232 -23.99 6.32 2.09
C GLU A 232 -23.98 4.77 2.20
N LYS A 233 -24.50 4.22 3.31
CA LYS A 233 -24.66 2.76 3.47
C LYS A 233 -25.80 2.18 2.64
N ARG A 234 -26.78 2.98 2.20
CA ARG A 234 -27.87 2.49 1.34
C ARG A 234 -27.44 2.40 -0.12
N GLU A 235 -26.59 3.31 -0.59
CA GLU A 235 -26.10 3.32 -1.98
C GLU A 235 -25.17 2.12 -2.26
N LEU A 236 -24.29 1.77 -1.31
CA LEU A 236 -23.40 0.61 -1.41
C LEU A 236 -24.12 -0.76 -1.41
N ILE A 237 -25.36 -0.83 -0.90
CA ILE A 237 -26.16 -2.07 -0.89
C ILE A 237 -26.91 -2.25 -2.22
N GLU A 238 -27.37 -1.16 -2.85
CA GLU A 238 -28.02 -1.26 -4.17
C GLU A 238 -27.02 -1.59 -5.28
N GLU A 239 -25.80 -1.01 -5.24
CA GLU A 239 -24.79 -1.29 -6.26
C GLU A 239 -24.33 -2.77 -6.23
N LYS A 240 -24.22 -3.37 -5.03
CA LYS A 240 -23.90 -4.80 -4.88
C LYS A 240 -25.01 -5.72 -5.39
N LYS A 241 -26.29 -5.32 -5.27
CA LYS A 241 -27.41 -6.10 -5.82
C LYS A 241 -27.44 -6.06 -7.35
N GLU A 242 -27.11 -4.92 -7.96
CA GLU A 242 -27.09 -4.80 -9.43
C GLU A 242 -25.93 -5.61 -10.05
N GLN A 243 -24.76 -5.63 -9.40
CA GLN A 243 -23.63 -6.44 -9.85
C GLN A 243 -23.87 -7.96 -9.70
N ALA A 244 -24.64 -8.39 -8.69
CA ALA A 244 -25.02 -9.79 -8.52
C ALA A 244 -26.03 -10.25 -9.58
N SER A 245 -26.97 -9.39 -9.97
CA SER A 245 -27.94 -9.65 -11.05
C SER A 245 -27.24 -9.89 -12.40
N LYS A 246 -26.31 -9.02 -12.79
CA LYS A 246 -25.57 -9.11 -14.07
C LYS A 246 -24.70 -10.38 -14.18
N LYS A 247 -24.15 -10.88 -13.06
CA LYS A 247 -23.37 -12.15 -13.06
C LYS A 247 -24.24 -13.40 -13.26
N SER A 248 -25.50 -13.37 -12.84
CA SER A 248 -26.41 -14.53 -13.01
C SER A 248 -26.86 -14.73 -14.45
N THR A 249 -27.05 -13.64 -15.21
CA THR A 249 -27.49 -13.68 -16.62
C THR A 249 -26.39 -14.18 -17.56
N LEU A 250 -25.12 -13.88 -17.26
CA LEU A 250 -23.98 -14.37 -18.03
C LEU A 250 -23.74 -15.89 -17.88
N LYS A 251 -24.11 -16.50 -16.74
CA LYS A 251 -23.98 -17.95 -16.56
C LYS A 251 -24.99 -18.77 -17.37
N ASN A 252 -26.19 -18.23 -17.62
CA ASN A 252 -27.21 -18.94 -18.40
C ASN A 252 -26.97 -18.89 -19.91
N LYS A 253 -26.26 -17.88 -20.43
CA LYS A 253 -25.93 -17.79 -21.86
C LYS A 253 -24.85 -18.80 -22.29
N LYS A 254 -24.03 -19.28 -21.35
CA LYS A 254 -22.94 -20.25 -21.61
C LYS A 254 -23.37 -21.73 -21.54
N ARG A 255 -24.65 -22.00 -21.24
CA ARG A 255 -25.22 -23.38 -21.19
C ARG A 255 -26.13 -23.72 -22.39
N LYS A 256 -26.31 -22.80 -23.33
CA LYS A 256 -27.14 -22.99 -24.54
C LYS A 256 -26.37 -22.84 -25.86
N SER A 257 -25.04 -22.81 -25.80
CA SER A 257 -24.13 -22.90 -26.95
C SER A 257 -23.15 -24.03 -26.69
#